data_AF-A0A969SWJ4-F1
#
_entry.id   AF-A0A969SWJ4-F1
#
_cell.length_a   1.000
_cell.length_b   1.000
_cell.length_c   1.000
_cell.angle_alpha   90.00
_cell.angle_beta   90.00
_cell.angle_gamma   90.00
#
_symmetry.space_group_name_H-M   'P 1'
#
loop_
_entity.id
_entity.type
_entity.pdbx_description
1 polymer ?
#
loop_
_entity_poly.entity_id
_entity_poly.type
_entity_poly.pdbx_seq_one_letter_code
_entity_poly.pdbx_strand_id
1 'polypeptide(L)'
;LSGCMEYGRSQGLKTTGHIYETREGCYPELLPYLMRIGHGIQIPLKYPELLPELARNRQCLEVCPTTYIKTGTLKDIKELQGVFDRCFAAGVDIAICTDNAGLHNVRLPFEYENLLTLDIIDFPQLQACQRAAFRHAFAWPHPTPPAEMLTGLLKSEEPAMSYPVQGRLS
;
A
#
# COMPACT_ATOMS: atom_id res chain seq x y z
N LEU A 1 -6.31 16.00 -18.99
CA LEU A 1 -5.51 15.20 -18.03
C LEU A 1 -4.88 13.99 -18.70
N SER A 2 -5.63 13.18 -19.45
CA SER A 2 -5.12 12.01 -20.19
C SER A 2 -3.91 12.33 -21.07
N GLY A 3 -3.97 13.37 -21.92
CA GLY A 3 -2.85 13.76 -22.79
C GLY A 3 -1.56 14.14 -22.02
N CYS A 4 -1.68 14.77 -20.85
CA CYS A 4 -0.51 15.08 -20.02
C CYS A 4 0.09 13.82 -19.38
N MET A 5 -0.75 12.88 -18.94
CA MET A 5 -0.29 11.60 -18.38
C MET A 5 0.37 10.73 -19.44
N GLU A 6 -0.21 10.68 -20.63
CA GLU A 6 0.35 9.98 -21.80
C GLU A 6 1.70 10.56 -22.20
N TYR A 7 1.81 11.90 -22.27
CA TYR A 7 3.07 12.57 -22.53
C TYR A 7 4.11 12.28 -21.43
N GLY A 8 3.73 12.35 -20.15
CA GLY A 8 4.64 12.01 -19.05
C GLY A 8 5.20 10.59 -19.17
N ARG A 9 4.35 9.61 -19.50
CA ARG A 9 4.77 8.23 -19.74
C ARG A 9 5.67 8.09 -20.96
N SER A 10 5.40 8.83 -22.05
CA SER A 10 6.28 8.82 -23.23
C SER A 10 7.68 9.38 -22.92
N GLN A 11 7.79 10.23 -21.89
CA GLN A 11 9.06 10.72 -21.34
C GLN A 11 9.65 9.82 -20.24
N GLY A 12 9.07 8.65 -19.97
CA GLY A 12 9.53 7.70 -18.96
C GLY A 12 9.18 8.08 -17.51
N LEU A 13 8.28 9.06 -17.29
CA LEU A 13 7.82 9.43 -15.95
C LEU A 13 6.82 8.38 -15.42
N LYS A 14 6.99 8.05 -14.14
CA LYS A 14 6.02 7.23 -13.38
C LYS A 14 4.85 8.09 -12.95
N THR A 15 3.63 7.55 -12.99
CA THR A 15 2.40 8.32 -12.86
C THR A 15 1.55 7.88 -11.67
N THR A 16 1.07 8.87 -10.90
CA THR A 16 0.00 8.74 -9.92
C THR A 16 -1.01 9.86 -10.13
N GLY A 17 -2.25 9.66 -9.71
CA GLY A 17 -3.33 10.64 -9.83
C GLY A 17 -4.37 10.45 -8.73
N HIS A 18 -4.86 11.57 -8.16
CA HIS A 18 -5.92 11.54 -7.16
C HIS A 18 -7.27 11.45 -7.85
N ILE A 19 -7.83 10.24 -7.87
CA ILE A 19 -9.13 9.91 -8.45
C ILE A 19 -9.81 8.87 -7.56
N TYR A 20 -11.14 8.77 -7.64
CA TYR A 20 -11.94 7.86 -6.84
C TYR A 20 -11.76 8.02 -5.32
N GLU A 21 -11.40 9.22 -4.85
CA GLU A 21 -11.53 9.58 -3.44
C GLU A 21 -13.00 9.82 -3.10
N THR A 22 -13.63 10.75 -3.82
CA THR A 22 -15.04 11.14 -3.67
C THR A 22 -15.92 10.53 -4.76
N ARG A 23 -17.24 10.66 -4.59
CA ARG A 23 -18.22 10.09 -5.53
C ARG A 23 -18.22 10.80 -6.88
N GLU A 24 -17.81 12.06 -6.89
CA GLU A 24 -17.76 12.95 -8.04
C GLU A 24 -16.42 12.85 -8.79
N GLY A 25 -15.38 12.27 -8.17
CA GLY A 25 -14.03 12.15 -8.73
C GLY A 25 -13.72 10.84 -9.44
N CYS A 26 -14.73 10.15 -9.99
CA CYS A 26 -14.59 8.82 -10.57
C CYS A 26 -14.37 8.90 -12.09
N TYR A 27 -13.11 8.77 -12.54
CA TYR A 27 -12.69 8.92 -13.94
C TYR A 27 -12.05 7.62 -14.47
N PRO A 28 -12.84 6.64 -14.95
CA PRO A 28 -12.31 5.33 -15.38
C PRO A 28 -11.32 5.44 -16.53
N GLU A 29 -11.50 6.42 -17.42
CA GLU A 29 -10.64 6.68 -18.57
C GLU A 29 -9.19 7.05 -18.19
N LEU A 30 -8.96 7.48 -16.95
CA LEU A 30 -7.61 7.79 -16.46
C LEU A 30 -6.86 6.57 -15.92
N LEU A 31 -7.57 5.50 -15.52
CA LEU A 31 -6.98 4.31 -14.91
C LEU A 31 -5.85 3.68 -15.75
N PRO A 32 -5.96 3.52 -17.09
CA PRO A 32 -4.90 2.90 -17.89
C PRO A 32 -3.56 3.66 -17.85
N TYR A 33 -3.60 4.95 -17.49
CA TYR A 33 -2.43 5.82 -17.48
C TYR A 33 -1.72 5.87 -16.13
N LEU A 34 -2.31 5.31 -15.07
CA LEU A 34 -1.81 5.44 -13.70
C LEU A 34 -1.10 4.16 -13.22
N MET A 35 0.04 4.31 -12.57
CA MET A 35 0.71 3.22 -11.86
C MET A 35 0.22 3.09 -10.41
N ARG A 36 -0.11 4.23 -9.80
CA ARG A 36 -0.72 4.31 -8.47
C ARG A 36 -1.93 5.22 -8.51
N ILE A 37 -2.89 4.97 -7.63
CA ILE A 37 -4.13 5.71 -7.55
C ILE A 37 -4.18 6.37 -6.17
N GLY A 38 -4.07 7.69 -6.16
CA GLY A 38 -4.25 8.51 -4.96
C GLY A 38 -5.65 8.27 -4.40
N HIS A 39 -5.73 7.75 -3.17
CA HIS A 39 -6.95 7.28 -2.51
C HIS A 39 -7.57 6.05 -3.16
N GLY A 40 -8.36 6.22 -4.24
CA GLY A 40 -8.97 5.11 -4.97
C GLY A 40 -10.11 4.37 -4.25
N ILE A 41 -10.50 4.76 -3.03
CA ILE A 41 -11.39 3.97 -2.16
C ILE A 41 -12.80 3.77 -2.72
N GLN A 42 -13.29 4.65 -3.59
CA GLN A 42 -14.60 4.45 -4.22
C GLN A 42 -14.60 3.27 -5.19
N ILE A 43 -13.43 2.84 -5.70
CA ILE A 43 -13.32 1.66 -6.58
C ILE A 43 -13.82 0.41 -5.85
N PRO A 44 -13.19 -0.05 -4.75
CA PRO A 44 -13.71 -1.22 -4.05
C PRO A 44 -15.08 -0.97 -3.42
N LEU A 45 -15.45 0.25 -3.01
CA LEU A 45 -16.74 0.51 -2.38
C LEU A 45 -17.92 0.43 -3.37
N LYS A 46 -17.76 0.94 -4.59
CA LYS A 46 -18.86 1.16 -5.54
C LYS A 46 -18.68 0.49 -6.90
N TYR A 47 -17.44 0.27 -7.32
CA TYR A 47 -17.09 -0.27 -8.63
C TYR A 47 -16.17 -1.50 -8.49
N PRO A 48 -16.54 -2.51 -7.66
CA PRO A 48 -15.68 -3.67 -7.42
C PRO A 48 -15.36 -4.46 -8.71
N GLU A 49 -16.16 -4.32 -9.76
CA GLU A 49 -15.92 -4.88 -11.10
C GLU A 49 -14.62 -4.37 -11.76
N LEU A 50 -14.07 -3.24 -11.32
CA LEU A 50 -12.80 -2.70 -11.80
C LEU A 50 -11.58 -3.35 -11.13
N LEU A 51 -11.75 -3.98 -9.97
CA LEU A 51 -10.62 -4.55 -9.20
C LEU A 51 -9.81 -5.61 -9.97
N PRO A 52 -10.40 -6.52 -10.77
CA PRO A 52 -9.62 -7.45 -11.58
C PRO A 52 -8.72 -6.76 -12.61
N GLU A 53 -9.14 -5.61 -13.14
CA GLU A 53 -8.31 -4.83 -14.07
C GLU A 53 -7.15 -4.15 -13.34
N LEU A 54 -7.40 -3.54 -12.18
CA LEU A 54 -6.36 -2.94 -11.34
C LEU A 54 -5.29 -3.97 -10.96
N ALA A 55 -5.71 -5.18 -10.56
CA ALA A 55 -4.81 -6.27 -10.20
C ALA A 55 -3.96 -6.71 -11.40
N ARG A 56 -4.57 -6.90 -12.59
CA ARG A 56 -3.82 -7.24 -13.83
C ARG A 56 -2.80 -6.17 -14.19
N ASN A 57 -3.15 -4.90 -14.02
CA ASN A 57 -2.28 -3.76 -14.30
C ASN A 57 -1.26 -3.50 -13.18
N ARG A 58 -1.30 -4.27 -12.09
CA ARG A 58 -0.46 -4.11 -10.90
C ARG A 58 -0.54 -2.69 -10.34
N GLN A 59 -1.74 -2.14 -10.25
CA GLN A 59 -1.98 -0.82 -9.69
C GLN A 59 -2.09 -0.90 -8.17
N CYS A 60 -1.65 0.16 -7.50
CA CYS A 60 -1.71 0.29 -6.04
C CYS A 60 -2.64 1.44 -5.65
N LEU A 61 -3.49 1.21 -4.64
CA LEU A 61 -4.25 2.30 -4.01
C LEU A 61 -3.43 2.93 -2.88
N GLU A 62 -3.39 4.27 -2.83
CA GLU A 62 -2.74 5.06 -1.78
C GLU A 62 -3.82 5.50 -0.75
N VAL A 63 -4.11 4.66 0.24
CA VAL A 63 -5.24 4.83 1.17
C VAL A 63 -4.84 5.70 2.36
N CYS A 64 -5.65 6.72 2.66
CA CYS A 64 -5.39 7.75 3.68
C CYS A 64 -6.51 7.81 4.74
N PRO A 65 -6.55 6.90 5.73
CA PRO A 65 -7.72 6.68 6.57
C PRO A 65 -8.24 7.93 7.30
N THR A 66 -7.35 8.67 7.96
CA THR A 66 -7.72 9.88 8.69
C THR A 66 -8.26 10.99 7.78
N THR A 67 -7.72 11.12 6.55
CA THR A 67 -8.19 12.11 5.58
C THR A 67 -9.68 11.96 5.33
N TYR A 68 -10.16 10.74 5.10
CA TYR A 68 -11.55 10.51 4.68
C TYR A 68 -12.59 10.95 5.70
N ILE A 69 -12.27 10.87 6.99
CA ILE A 69 -13.15 11.36 8.05
C ILE A 69 -13.10 12.88 8.12
N LYS A 70 -11.91 13.47 7.96
CA LYS A 70 -11.73 14.93 8.02
C LYS A 70 -12.31 15.67 6.83
N THR A 71 -12.27 15.07 5.65
CA THR A 71 -12.88 15.63 4.42
C THR A 71 -14.36 15.30 4.30
N GLY A 72 -14.88 14.41 5.14
CA GLY A 72 -16.27 13.93 5.07
C GLY A 72 -16.52 12.97 3.91
N THR A 73 -15.46 12.45 3.26
CA THR A 73 -15.55 11.42 2.23
C THR A 73 -16.19 10.13 2.77
N LEU A 74 -15.85 9.75 4.00
CA LEU A 74 -16.48 8.66 4.73
C LEU A 74 -17.16 9.19 5.99
N LYS A 75 -18.28 8.56 6.38
CA LYS A 75 -18.98 8.89 7.62
C LYS A 75 -18.41 8.11 8.80
N ASP A 76 -17.98 6.89 8.54
CA ASP A 76 -17.35 6.01 9.53
C ASP A 76 -16.09 5.39 8.92
N ILE A 77 -15.01 5.38 9.68
CA ILE A 77 -13.73 4.79 9.26
C ILE A 77 -13.87 3.28 9.03
N LYS A 78 -14.83 2.62 9.69
CA LYS A 78 -15.14 1.20 9.48
C LYS A 78 -15.58 0.86 8.07
N GLU A 79 -16.03 1.84 7.28
CA GLU A 79 -16.31 1.64 5.85
C GLU A 79 -15.05 1.16 5.09
N LEU A 80 -13.85 1.45 5.61
CA LEU A 80 -12.59 0.96 5.03
C LEU A 80 -12.41 -0.55 5.13
N GLN A 81 -13.10 -1.27 6.02
CA GLN A 81 -12.99 -2.72 6.09
C GLN A 81 -13.36 -3.36 4.74
N GLY A 82 -14.45 -2.90 4.13
CA GLY A 82 -14.86 -3.35 2.79
C GLY A 82 -13.87 -2.95 1.68
N VAL A 83 -13.11 -1.87 1.86
CA VAL A 83 -12.03 -1.47 0.94
C VAL A 83 -10.90 -2.49 1.01
N PHE A 84 -10.36 -2.75 2.21
CA PHE A 84 -9.26 -3.68 2.41
C PHE A 84 -9.64 -5.10 1.99
N ASP A 85 -10.79 -5.62 2.46
CA ASP A 85 -11.24 -6.98 2.16
C ASP A 85 -11.33 -7.24 0.65
N ARG A 86 -11.98 -6.33 -0.08
CA ARG A 86 -12.18 -6.48 -1.53
C ARG A 86 -10.87 -6.35 -2.30
N CYS A 87 -9.99 -5.41 -1.93
CA CYS A 87 -8.69 -5.27 -2.55
C CYS A 87 -7.81 -6.49 -2.32
N PHE A 88 -7.70 -6.99 -1.08
CA PHE A 88 -6.92 -8.18 -0.78
C PHE A 88 -7.47 -9.42 -1.49
N ALA A 89 -8.80 -9.62 -1.51
CA ALA A 89 -9.42 -10.73 -2.23
C ALA A 89 -9.17 -10.67 -3.74
N ALA A 90 -9.12 -9.48 -4.32
CA ALA A 90 -8.85 -9.28 -5.75
C ALA A 90 -7.35 -9.23 -6.11
N GLY A 91 -6.45 -9.23 -5.12
CA GLY A 91 -5.01 -9.08 -5.34
C GLY A 91 -4.59 -7.66 -5.75
N VAL A 92 -5.37 -6.64 -5.37
CA VAL A 92 -5.01 -5.23 -5.56
C VAL A 92 -4.21 -4.77 -4.34
N ASP A 93 -3.02 -4.23 -4.60
CA ASP A 93 -2.14 -3.73 -3.54
C ASP A 93 -2.68 -2.41 -2.94
N ILE A 94 -2.51 -2.26 -1.63
CA ILE A 94 -2.80 -1.02 -0.89
C ILE A 94 -1.51 -0.56 -0.21
N ALA A 95 -1.22 0.74 -0.29
CA ALA A 95 -0.27 1.43 0.56
C ALA A 95 -1.03 2.37 1.50
N ILE A 96 -0.77 2.29 2.80
CA ILE A 96 -1.35 3.21 3.79
C ILE A 96 -0.49 4.47 3.85
N CYS A 97 -1.14 5.62 3.75
CA CYS A 97 -0.53 6.94 3.67
C CYS A 97 -1.18 7.90 4.68
N THR A 98 -0.48 8.97 5.05
CA THR A 98 -0.99 10.02 5.93
C THR A 98 -1.63 11.19 5.19
N ASP A 99 -1.42 11.25 3.87
CA ASP A 99 -1.73 12.41 3.05
C ASP A 99 -1.09 13.70 3.62
N ASN A 100 -1.90 14.68 4.07
CA ASN A 100 -1.45 15.92 4.66
C ASN A 100 -1.17 15.81 6.17
N ALA A 101 -0.13 15.06 6.55
CA ALA A 101 0.26 14.81 7.95
C ALA A 101 0.30 16.08 8.83
N GLY A 102 0.86 17.18 8.33
CA GLY A 102 0.98 18.46 9.06
C GLY A 102 -0.37 19.18 9.27
N LEU A 103 -1.31 19.04 8.34
CA LEU A 103 -2.66 19.60 8.48
C LEU A 103 -3.51 18.74 9.42
N HIS A 104 -3.28 17.44 9.41
CA HIS A 104 -4.09 16.48 10.15
C HIS A 104 -3.51 16.08 11.51
N ASN A 105 -2.34 16.60 11.88
CA ASN A 105 -1.60 16.22 13.08
C ASN A 105 -1.52 14.69 13.25
N VAL A 106 -1.32 13.99 12.13
CA VAL A 106 -1.31 12.52 12.07
C VAL A 106 0.06 12.02 11.62
N ARG A 107 0.46 10.87 12.13
CA ARG A 107 1.71 10.19 11.78
C ARG A 107 1.38 8.81 11.23
N LEU A 108 2.24 8.30 10.36
CA LEU A 108 2.01 7.00 9.72
C LEU A 108 1.77 5.85 10.72
N PRO A 109 2.51 5.72 11.84
CA PRO A 109 2.21 4.70 12.84
C PRO A 109 0.78 4.77 13.38
N PHE A 110 0.26 5.98 13.58
CA PHE A 110 -1.10 6.19 14.08
C PHE A 110 -2.18 5.73 13.09
N GLU A 111 -1.95 5.87 11.78
CA GLU A 111 -2.87 5.31 10.77
C GLU A 111 -2.96 3.78 10.91
N TYR A 112 -1.82 3.09 11.06
CA TYR A 112 -1.79 1.65 11.28
C TYR A 112 -2.41 1.25 12.62
N GLU A 113 -2.06 1.93 13.70
CA GLU A 113 -2.60 1.66 15.05
C GLU A 113 -4.12 1.78 15.07
N ASN A 114 -4.68 2.81 14.44
CA ASN A 114 -6.13 2.98 14.35
C ASN A 114 -6.80 1.85 13.56
N LEU A 115 -6.25 1.50 12.40
CA LEU A 115 -6.81 0.43 11.56
C LEU A 115 -6.78 -0.92 12.28
N LEU A 116 -5.71 -1.22 13.04
CA LEU A 116 -5.60 -2.42 13.86
C LEU A 116 -6.57 -2.39 15.04
N THR A 117 -6.62 -1.28 15.78
CA THR A 117 -7.46 -1.16 17.00
C THR A 117 -8.95 -1.24 16.69
N LEU A 118 -9.34 -0.86 15.47
CA LEU A 118 -10.72 -0.91 14.99
C LEU A 118 -11.05 -2.21 14.23
N ASP A 119 -10.14 -3.19 14.22
CA ASP A 119 -10.28 -4.47 13.51
C ASP A 119 -10.59 -4.30 12.01
N ILE A 120 -10.08 -3.22 11.39
CA ILE A 120 -10.23 -2.97 9.95
C ILE A 120 -9.21 -3.77 9.15
N ILE A 121 -8.00 -3.92 9.71
CA ILE A 121 -6.94 -4.79 9.18
C ILE A 121 -6.34 -5.63 10.29
N ASP A 122 -5.67 -6.73 9.93
CA ASP A 122 -4.84 -7.54 10.81
C ASP A 122 -3.32 -7.31 10.60
N PHE A 123 -2.49 -7.98 11.40
CA PHE A 123 -1.02 -7.89 11.28
C PHE A 123 -0.48 -8.37 9.92
N PRO A 124 -0.91 -9.53 9.36
CA PRO A 124 -0.53 -9.93 8.00
C PRO A 124 -0.85 -8.87 6.93
N GLN A 125 -2.05 -8.27 6.97
CA GLN A 125 -2.49 -7.23 6.06
C GLN A 125 -1.67 -5.95 6.23
N LEU A 126 -1.34 -5.55 7.47
CA LEU A 126 -0.41 -4.45 7.76
C LEU A 126 0.94 -4.69 7.07
N GLN A 127 1.53 -5.87 7.24
CA GLN A 127 2.82 -6.20 6.61
C GLN A 127 2.72 -6.22 5.09
N ALA A 128 1.60 -6.68 4.54
CA ALA A 128 1.33 -6.65 3.11
C ALA A 128 1.29 -5.21 2.58
N CYS A 129 0.63 -4.29 3.30
CA CYS A 129 0.60 -2.87 2.93
C CYS A 129 2.00 -2.23 2.98
N GLN A 130 2.82 -2.56 3.98
CA GLN A 130 4.20 -2.08 4.05
C GLN A 130 5.04 -2.59 2.87
N ARG A 131 4.95 -3.89 2.53
CA ARG A 131 5.65 -4.46 1.37
C ARG A 131 5.19 -3.83 0.06
N ALA A 132 3.88 -3.62 -0.10
CA ALA A 132 3.31 -2.94 -1.26
C ALA A 132 3.84 -1.52 -1.40
N ALA A 133 3.94 -0.75 -0.31
CA ALA A 133 4.48 0.61 -0.34
C ALA A 133 5.91 0.66 -0.92
N PHE A 134 6.79 -0.28 -0.55
CA PHE A 134 8.13 -0.36 -1.14
C PHE A 134 8.12 -0.86 -2.59
N ARG A 135 7.30 -1.88 -2.90
CA ARG A 135 7.15 -2.40 -4.27
C ARG A 135 6.72 -1.32 -5.27
N HIS A 136 5.85 -0.42 -4.83
CA HIS A 136 5.28 0.65 -5.64
C HIS A 136 6.00 1.99 -5.50
N ALA A 137 7.08 2.06 -4.72
CA ALA A 137 7.86 3.28 -4.60
C ALA A 137 8.57 3.62 -5.93
N PHE A 138 8.35 4.84 -6.43
CA PHE A 138 8.92 5.26 -7.71
C PHE A 138 10.45 5.37 -7.71
N ALA A 139 11.06 5.56 -6.54
CA ALA A 139 12.51 5.74 -6.38
C ALA A 139 13.16 4.69 -5.46
N TRP A 140 12.50 3.56 -5.18
CA TRP A 140 13.12 2.46 -4.43
C TRP A 140 13.89 1.55 -5.39
N PRO A 141 15.23 1.46 -5.30
CA PRO A 141 16.04 0.77 -6.32
C PRO A 141 16.17 -0.74 -6.04
N HIS A 142 15.55 -1.26 -4.99
CA HIS A 142 15.79 -2.60 -4.52
C HIS A 142 14.57 -3.53 -4.65
N PRO A 143 14.78 -4.85 -4.82
CA PRO A 143 13.69 -5.81 -4.98
C PRO A 143 12.94 -6.10 -3.67
N THR A 144 13.59 -5.91 -2.50
CA THR A 144 13.02 -6.22 -1.18
C THR A 144 12.92 -4.97 -0.31
N PRO A 145 12.01 -4.96 0.69
CA PRO A 145 11.94 -3.90 1.70
C PRO A 145 13.21 -3.84 2.58
N PRO A 146 13.52 -2.68 3.19
CA PRO A 146 14.70 -2.52 4.04
C PRO A 146 14.80 -3.54 5.18
N ALA A 147 13.67 -3.89 5.82
CA ALA A 147 13.65 -4.83 6.94
C ALA A 147 14.20 -6.21 6.55
N GLU A 148 13.87 -6.71 5.36
CA GLU A 148 14.37 -7.99 4.87
C GLU A 148 15.88 -7.94 4.59
N MET A 149 16.38 -6.80 4.11
CA MET A 149 17.80 -6.57 3.88
C MET A 149 18.61 -6.56 5.18
N LEU A 150 18.09 -5.85 6.19
CA LEU A 150 18.72 -5.73 7.50
C LEU A 150 18.78 -7.08 8.22
N THR A 151 17.71 -7.89 8.11
CA THR A 151 17.70 -9.25 8.69
C THR A 151 18.75 -10.14 8.02
N GLY A 152 18.98 -9.99 6.70
CA GLY A 152 20.03 -10.71 5.98
C GLY A 152 21.45 -10.35 6.44
N LEU A 153 21.70 -9.06 6.68
CA LEU A 153 22.97 -8.55 7.20
C LEU A 153 23.23 -9.05 8.63
N LEU A 154 22.24 -8.97 9.52
CA LEU A 154 22.38 -9.42 10.91
C LEU A 154 22.57 -10.94 11.03
N LYS A 155 21.93 -11.74 10.15
CA LYS A 155 22.13 -13.20 10.12
C LYS A 155 23.51 -13.62 9.61
N SER A 156 24.18 -12.78 8.81
CA SER A 156 25.52 -13.08 8.31
C SER A 156 26.63 -12.93 9.36
N GLU A 157 26.30 -12.38 10.53
CA GLU A 157 27.24 -12.17 11.64
C GLU A 157 27.19 -13.25 12.73
N GLU A 158 26.28 -14.23 12.67
CA GLU A 158 26.30 -15.36 13.61
C GLU A 158 27.47 -16.31 13.28
N PRO A 159 28.51 -16.43 14.13
CA PRO A 159 29.58 -17.39 13.90
C PRO A 159 28.99 -18.79 14.03
N ALA A 160 29.32 -19.67 13.08
CA ALA A 160 29.07 -21.09 13.21
C ALA A 160 29.83 -21.62 14.45
N MET A 161 29.17 -21.65 15.60
CA MET A 161 29.68 -22.32 16.79
C MET A 161 29.67 -23.83 16.54
N SER A 162 30.76 -24.32 15.94
CA SER A 162 31.09 -25.73 15.92
C SER A 162 31.61 -26.10 17.31
N TYR A 163 30.76 -26.69 18.14
CA TYR A 163 31.22 -27.36 19.34
C TYR A 163 31.92 -28.67 18.93
N PRO A 164 33.18 -28.90 19.30
CA PRO A 164 33.81 -30.19 19.08
C PRO A 164 33.11 -31.25 19.94
N VAL A 165 32.54 -32.25 19.29
CA VAL A 165 32.01 -33.44 19.97
C VAL A 165 33.21 -34.19 20.57
N GLN A 166 33.37 -34.10 21.89
CA GLN A 166 34.26 -34.99 22.64
C GLN A 166 33.75 -36.43 22.51
N GLY A 167 34.46 -37.23 21.71
CA GLY A 167 34.26 -38.67 21.65
C GLY A 167 34.52 -39.32 23.01
N ARG A 168 33.53 -40.06 23.53
CA ARG A 168 33.72 -40.96 24.67
C ARG A 168 34.36 -42.27 24.18
N LEU A 169 35.51 -42.56 24.79
CA LEU A 169 35.96 -43.84 25.36
C LEU A 169 35.49 -45.15 24.70
N SER A 170 36.47 -45.94 24.27
CA SER A 170 36.55 -47.39 24.51
C SER A 170 37.94 -47.72 25.03
#